data_AF-H0XWU5-F1
#
_entry.id   AF-H0XWU5-F1
#
_cell.length_a   1.000
_cell.length_b   1.000
_cell.length_c   1.000
_cell.angle_alpha   90.00
_cell.angle_beta   90.00
_cell.angle_gamma   90.00
#
_symmetry.space_group_name_H-M   'P 1'
#
loop_
_entity.id
_entity.type
_entity.pdbx_description
1 polymer ?
#
loop_
_entity_poly.entity_id
_entity_poly.type
_entity_poly.pdbx_seq_one_letter_code
_entity_poly.pdbx_strand_id
1 'polypeptide(L)'
;TGKKERSNTLNTAIDNMCKKTRDLRRQLRKAIIDHVSDSFLDTTVPLLVLIEAAKNGREKEIKEYAAIFHEHTSRLVEVAHLACSMSANEDGIKIVKVAANQLETLCPQIINAALALAARPKSQVVRNTMEMYRRTWESHIHVLTEAVDDITSIDDFLAVSESHILEDVNKCIIALRDQDADNLDRAAGAIRGRAARVAHIVTGEMDSYEPGAYTEGVMKNVNFLTST
;
A
#
# COMPACT_ATOMS: atom_id res chain seq x y z
N THR A 1 35.76 -23.40 -38.20
CA THR A 1 34.28 -23.42 -38.22
C THR A 1 33.69 -23.76 -36.86
N GLY A 2 34.09 -24.85 -36.18
CA GLY A 2 33.49 -25.26 -34.88
C GLY A 2 33.61 -24.29 -33.68
N LYS A 3 34.65 -23.43 -33.59
CA LYS A 3 34.73 -22.40 -32.52
C LYS A 3 33.68 -21.29 -32.69
N LYS A 4 33.34 -20.93 -33.94
CA LYS A 4 32.37 -19.86 -34.24
C LYS A 4 30.94 -20.34 -33.97
N GLU A 5 30.61 -21.58 -34.33
CA GLU A 5 29.32 -22.19 -33.97
C GLU A 5 29.15 -22.38 -32.47
N ARG A 6 30.19 -22.85 -31.77
CA ARG A 6 30.18 -23.00 -30.30
C ARG A 6 30.05 -21.66 -29.56
N SER A 7 30.63 -20.59 -30.12
CA SER A 7 30.44 -19.22 -29.64
C SER A 7 29.02 -18.72 -29.86
N ASN A 8 28.40 -19.05 -30.99
CA ASN A 8 27.01 -18.67 -31.27
C ASN A 8 26.02 -19.38 -30.34
N THR A 9 26.19 -20.69 -30.12
CA THR A 9 25.33 -21.44 -29.17
C THR A 9 25.49 -20.95 -27.73
N LEU A 10 26.71 -20.59 -27.33
CA LEU A 10 26.97 -20.02 -26.00
C LEU A 10 26.31 -18.65 -25.85
N ASN A 11 26.43 -17.77 -26.85
CA ASN A 11 25.79 -16.46 -26.83
C ASN A 11 24.26 -16.59 -26.75
N THR A 12 23.65 -17.50 -27.51
CA THR A 12 22.21 -17.78 -27.41
C THR A 12 21.81 -18.28 -26.02
N ALA A 13 22.64 -19.12 -25.38
CA ALA A 13 22.37 -19.58 -24.01
C ALA A 13 22.47 -18.44 -22.98
N ILE A 14 23.47 -17.56 -23.13
CA ILE A 14 23.63 -16.35 -22.31
C ILE A 14 22.42 -15.42 -22.48
N ASP A 15 22.00 -15.15 -23.72
CA ASP A 15 20.83 -14.31 -24.02
C ASP A 15 19.56 -14.88 -23.40
N ASN A 16 19.36 -16.20 -23.52
CA ASN A 16 18.23 -16.88 -22.89
C ASN A 16 18.26 -16.79 -21.37
N MET A 17 19.43 -16.97 -20.75
CA MET A 17 19.60 -16.83 -19.30
C MET A 17 19.30 -15.39 -18.85
N CYS A 18 19.85 -14.39 -19.53
CA CYS A 18 19.59 -12.98 -19.27
C CYS A 18 18.08 -12.65 -19.39
N LYS A 19 17.42 -13.17 -20.43
CA LYS A 19 15.98 -13.01 -20.61
C LYS A 19 15.19 -13.61 -19.45
N LYS A 20 15.48 -14.86 -19.07
CA LYS A 20 14.79 -15.55 -17.97
C LYS A 20 15.00 -14.86 -16.62
N THR A 21 16.20 -14.37 -16.33
CA THR A 21 16.48 -13.60 -15.11
C THR A 21 15.69 -12.30 -15.08
N ARG A 22 15.59 -11.59 -16.23
CA ARG A 22 14.77 -10.37 -16.34
C ARG A 22 13.29 -10.66 -16.15
N ASP A 23 12.78 -11.74 -16.75
CA ASP A 23 11.39 -12.16 -16.61
C ASP A 23 11.05 -12.51 -15.15
N LEU A 24 11.94 -13.23 -14.46
CA LEU A 24 11.80 -13.53 -13.03
C LEU A 24 11.78 -12.25 -12.19
N ARG A 25 12.71 -11.33 -12.43
CA ARG A 25 12.74 -10.04 -11.71
C ARG A 25 11.46 -9.24 -11.93
N ARG A 26 10.87 -9.29 -13.13
CA ARG A 26 9.57 -8.67 -13.41
C ARG A 26 8.44 -9.33 -12.62
N GLN A 27 8.40 -10.66 -12.55
CA GLN A 27 7.38 -11.36 -11.75
C GLN A 27 7.51 -11.07 -10.25
N LEU A 28 8.74 -10.99 -9.73
CA LEU A 28 8.97 -10.62 -8.34
C LEU A 28 8.50 -9.20 -8.03
N ARG A 29 8.75 -8.24 -8.92
CA ARG A 29 8.22 -6.87 -8.76
C ARG A 29 6.70 -6.88 -8.73
N LYS A 30 6.05 -7.55 -9.68
CA LYS A 30 4.58 -7.67 -9.69
C LYS A 30 4.03 -8.25 -8.38
N ALA A 31 4.58 -9.37 -7.91
CA ALA A 31 4.16 -9.99 -6.65
C ALA A 31 4.28 -9.05 -5.44
N ILE A 32 5.33 -8.22 -5.39
CA ILE A 32 5.47 -7.21 -4.34
C ILE A 32 4.45 -6.09 -4.50
N ILE A 33 4.20 -5.64 -5.72
CA ILE A 33 3.18 -4.63 -6.00
C ILE A 33 1.78 -5.15 -5.66
N ASP A 34 1.51 -6.44 -5.84
CA ASP A 34 0.26 -7.06 -5.39
C ASP A 34 0.10 -6.84 -3.86
N HIS A 35 1.16 -7.11 -3.10
CA HIS A 35 1.19 -6.86 -1.65
C HIS A 35 1.08 -5.38 -1.26
N VAL A 36 1.71 -4.46 -2.00
CA VAL A 36 1.62 -3.01 -1.79
C VAL A 36 0.19 -2.53 -2.05
N SER A 37 -0.39 -2.92 -3.18
CA SER A 37 -1.74 -2.54 -3.61
C SER A 37 -2.79 -2.96 -2.58
N ASP A 38 -2.64 -4.12 -1.96
CA ASP A 38 -3.59 -4.61 -0.95
C ASP A 38 -3.34 -4.03 0.44
N SER A 39 -2.08 -4.02 0.89
CA SER A 39 -1.78 -3.69 2.29
C SER A 39 -1.94 -2.19 2.57
N PHE A 40 -1.72 -1.35 1.55
CA PHE A 40 -1.88 0.10 1.67
C PHE A 40 -3.23 0.63 1.14
N LEU A 41 -4.21 -0.27 0.90
CA LEU A 41 -5.55 0.13 0.47
C LEU A 41 -6.39 0.69 1.62
N ASP A 42 -6.32 0.05 2.79
CA ASP A 42 -7.01 0.46 4.00
C ASP A 42 -6.04 0.46 5.19
N THR A 43 -5.50 1.64 5.47
CA THR A 43 -4.51 1.86 6.53
C THR A 43 -5.12 2.53 7.77
N THR A 44 -6.41 2.87 7.74
CA THR A 44 -7.06 3.69 8.77
C THR A 44 -8.05 2.90 9.62
N VAL A 45 -8.74 1.90 9.05
CA VAL A 45 -9.80 1.17 9.75
C VAL A 45 -9.31 0.49 11.04
N PRO A 46 -8.18 -0.25 11.07
CA PRO A 46 -7.71 -0.91 12.29
C PRO A 46 -7.50 0.07 13.46
N LEU A 47 -6.98 1.27 13.18
CA LEU A 47 -6.80 2.32 14.18
C LEU A 47 -8.14 2.89 14.64
N LEU A 48 -9.06 3.16 13.72
CA LEU A 48 -10.38 3.71 14.06
C LEU A 48 -11.18 2.76 14.95
N VAL A 49 -11.17 1.46 14.64
CA VAL A 49 -11.84 0.44 15.45
C VAL A 49 -11.22 0.37 16.85
N LEU A 50 -9.88 0.42 16.96
CA LEU A 50 -9.18 0.48 18.24
C LEU A 50 -9.57 1.71 19.07
N ILE A 51 -9.58 2.89 18.45
CA ILE A 51 -9.97 4.16 19.09
C ILE A 51 -11.43 4.10 19.56
N GLU A 52 -12.33 3.56 18.74
CA GLU A 52 -13.75 3.48 19.08
C GLU A 52 -14.00 2.49 20.23
N ALA A 53 -13.29 1.36 20.26
CA ALA A 53 -13.32 0.46 21.42
C ALA A 53 -12.82 1.17 22.69
N ALA A 54 -11.73 1.94 22.59
CA ALA A 54 -11.18 2.71 23.70
C ALA A 54 -12.14 3.80 24.21
N LYS A 55 -12.78 4.57 23.33
CA LYS A 55 -13.75 5.61 23.70
C LYS A 55 -14.94 5.07 24.48
N ASN A 56 -15.36 3.85 24.19
CA ASN A 56 -16.46 3.17 24.85
C ASN A 56 -16.05 2.41 26.14
N GLY A 57 -14.76 2.46 26.52
CA GLY A 57 -14.28 1.78 27.73
C GLY A 57 -14.36 0.25 27.66
N ARG A 58 -14.33 -0.33 26.45
CA ARG A 58 -14.43 -1.79 26.23
C ARG A 58 -13.08 -2.48 26.51
N GLU A 59 -12.67 -2.51 27.77
CA GLU A 59 -11.35 -3.04 28.20
C GLU A 59 -11.09 -4.50 27.83
N LYS A 60 -12.14 -5.32 27.64
CA LYS A 60 -11.98 -6.71 27.21
C LYS A 60 -11.63 -6.81 25.72
N GLU A 61 -12.35 -6.08 24.88
CA GLU A 61 -12.19 -6.10 23.41
C GLU A 61 -10.95 -5.33 22.96
N ILE A 62 -10.51 -4.33 23.73
CA ILE A 62 -9.38 -3.49 23.31
C ILE A 62 -8.08 -4.27 23.12
N LYS A 63 -7.89 -5.39 23.85
CA LYS A 63 -6.71 -6.24 23.69
C LYS A 63 -6.71 -6.95 22.34
N GLU A 64 -7.87 -7.39 21.89
CA GLU A 64 -8.05 -8.03 20.58
C GLU A 64 -7.84 -7.01 19.46
N TYR A 65 -8.46 -5.82 19.57
CA TYR A 65 -8.26 -4.75 18.58
C TYR A 65 -6.82 -4.21 18.56
N ALA A 66 -6.13 -4.16 19.71
CA ALA A 66 -4.73 -3.79 19.76
C ALA A 66 -3.84 -4.82 19.04
N ALA A 67 -4.15 -6.12 19.17
CA ALA A 67 -3.44 -7.17 18.44
C ALA A 67 -3.67 -7.06 16.93
N ILE A 68 -4.92 -6.81 16.49
CA ILE A 68 -5.25 -6.59 15.07
C ILE A 68 -4.51 -5.36 14.51
N PHE A 69 -4.49 -4.25 15.26
CA PHE A 69 -3.76 -3.04 14.86
C PHE A 69 -2.25 -3.29 14.76
N HIS A 70 -1.68 -4.01 15.73
CA HIS A 70 -0.27 -4.39 15.70
C HIS A 70 0.05 -5.29 14.51
N GLU A 71 -0.73 -6.34 14.26
CA GLU A 71 -0.53 -7.24 13.11
C GLU A 71 -0.61 -6.50 11.78
N HIS A 72 -1.59 -5.61 11.63
CA HIS A 72 -1.70 -4.75 10.46
C HIS A 72 -0.47 -3.84 10.29
N THR A 73 0.04 -3.27 11.39
CA THR A 73 1.27 -2.46 11.38
C THR A 73 2.48 -3.28 10.93
N SER A 74 2.67 -4.48 11.50
CA SER A 74 3.75 -5.38 11.13
C SER A 74 3.69 -5.76 9.65
N ARG A 75 2.48 -6.01 9.12
CA ARG A 75 2.29 -6.29 7.69
C ARG A 75 2.69 -5.12 6.80
N LEU A 76 2.32 -3.89 7.15
CA LEU A 76 2.73 -2.69 6.38
C LEU A 76 4.26 -2.56 6.32
N VAL A 77 4.93 -2.78 7.44
CA VAL A 77 6.40 -2.72 7.55
C VAL A 77 7.05 -3.84 6.75
N GLU A 78 6.54 -5.07 6.83
CA GLU A 78 7.03 -6.20 6.05
C GLU A 78 6.93 -5.92 4.54
N VAL A 79 5.78 -5.43 4.08
CA VAL A 79 5.54 -5.09 2.67
C VAL A 79 6.49 -3.98 2.21
N ALA A 80 6.72 -2.96 3.04
CA ALA A 80 7.69 -1.90 2.74
C ALA A 80 9.13 -2.44 2.61
N HIS A 81 9.52 -3.39 3.46
CA HIS A 81 10.83 -4.06 3.35
C HIS A 81 10.93 -4.97 2.13
N LEU A 82 9.85 -5.64 1.72
CA LEU A 82 9.79 -6.38 0.47
C LEU A 82 10.01 -5.45 -0.72
N ALA A 83 9.35 -4.28 -0.75
CA ALA A 83 9.58 -3.25 -1.77
C ALA A 83 11.05 -2.80 -1.83
N CYS A 84 11.68 -2.60 -0.67
CA CYS A 84 13.11 -2.26 -0.60
C CYS A 84 14.00 -3.35 -1.22
N SER A 85 13.65 -4.62 -1.07
CA SER A 85 14.49 -5.74 -1.55
C SER A 85 14.63 -5.78 -3.07
N MET A 86 13.66 -5.23 -3.82
CA MET A 86 13.68 -5.22 -5.29
C MET A 86 14.09 -3.89 -5.92
N SER A 87 14.10 -2.81 -5.14
CA SER A 87 14.55 -1.50 -5.62
C SER A 87 16.08 -1.45 -5.78
N ALA A 88 16.54 -0.65 -6.72
CA ALA A 88 17.95 -0.28 -6.88
C ALA A 88 18.22 1.17 -6.43
N ASN A 89 17.19 1.90 -5.98
CA ASN A 89 17.30 3.27 -5.49
C ASN A 89 17.76 3.27 -4.03
N GLU A 90 19.07 3.40 -3.79
CA GLU A 90 19.65 3.34 -2.44
C GLU A 90 19.09 4.41 -1.49
N ASP A 91 18.86 5.62 -1.98
CA ASP A 91 18.36 6.72 -1.16
C ASP A 91 16.88 6.54 -0.83
N GLY A 92 16.06 6.13 -1.81
CA GLY A 92 14.67 5.75 -1.57
C GLY A 92 14.55 4.59 -0.56
N ILE A 93 15.42 3.57 -0.65
CA ILE A 93 15.46 2.47 0.31
C ILE A 93 15.75 2.97 1.73
N LYS A 94 16.66 3.94 1.91
CA LYS A 94 16.94 4.52 3.23
C LYS A 94 15.72 5.25 3.79
N ILE A 95 15.03 6.04 2.96
CA ILE A 95 13.83 6.78 3.36
C ILE A 95 12.74 5.80 3.82
N VAL A 96 12.43 4.77 3.02
CA VAL A 96 11.44 3.74 3.38
C VAL A 96 11.79 3.06 4.71
N LYS A 97 13.05 2.67 4.91
CA LYS A 97 13.49 2.04 6.16
C LYS A 97 13.31 2.95 7.38
N VAL A 98 13.61 4.25 7.23
CA VAL A 98 13.40 5.21 8.32
C VAL A 98 11.92 5.36 8.63
N ALA A 99 11.07 5.53 7.62
CA ALA A 99 9.62 5.65 7.79
C ALA A 99 9.00 4.39 8.42
N ALA A 100 9.42 3.20 7.98
CA ALA A 100 8.98 1.93 8.54
C ALA A 100 9.35 1.80 10.04
N ASN A 101 10.60 2.11 10.40
CA ASN A 101 11.04 2.11 11.79
C ASN A 101 10.25 3.11 12.66
N GLN A 102 9.89 4.27 12.11
CA GLN A 102 9.06 5.24 12.82
C GLN A 102 7.67 4.68 13.13
N LEU A 103 7.06 3.95 12.19
CA LEU A 103 5.77 3.28 12.42
C LEU A 103 5.87 2.17 13.48
N GLU A 104 6.92 1.34 13.43
CA GLU A 104 7.14 0.29 14.44
C GLU A 104 7.30 0.88 15.85
N THR A 105 8.06 1.97 15.98
CA THR A 105 8.29 2.62 17.28
C THR A 105 7.05 3.37 17.79
N LEU A 106 6.18 3.84 16.89
CA LEU A 106 4.94 4.53 17.22
C LEU A 106 3.81 3.56 17.63
N CYS A 107 3.75 2.38 17.02
CA CYS A 107 2.71 1.37 17.25
C CYS A 107 2.42 1.08 18.75
N PRO A 108 3.41 0.75 19.61
CA PRO A 108 3.15 0.49 21.03
C PRO A 108 2.68 1.72 21.79
N GLN A 109 3.08 2.93 21.37
CA GLN A 109 2.65 4.18 22.02
C GLN A 109 1.16 4.44 21.78
N ILE A 110 0.69 4.19 20.55
CA ILE A 110 -0.72 4.29 20.18
C ILE A 110 -1.56 3.28 20.97
N ILE A 111 -1.09 2.03 21.06
CA ILE A 111 -1.77 0.98 21.83
C ILE A 111 -1.87 1.39 23.30
N ASN A 112 -0.80 1.91 23.89
CA ASN A 112 -0.80 2.38 25.28
C ASN A 112 -1.73 3.58 25.48
N ALA A 113 -1.79 4.52 24.53
CA ALA A 113 -2.71 5.64 24.58
C ALA A 113 -4.18 5.17 24.50
N ALA A 114 -4.46 4.17 23.67
CA ALA A 114 -5.79 3.56 23.55
C ALA A 114 -6.18 2.85 24.86
N LEU A 115 -5.26 2.08 25.48
CA LEU A 115 -5.49 1.46 26.79
C LEU A 115 -5.76 2.49 27.89
N ALA A 116 -4.99 3.58 27.93
CA ALA A 116 -5.21 4.67 28.87
C ALA A 116 -6.58 5.34 28.66
N LEU A 117 -7.00 5.51 27.39
CA LEU A 117 -8.31 6.05 27.04
C LEU A 117 -9.43 5.11 27.48
N ALA A 118 -9.27 3.80 27.31
CA ALA A 118 -10.25 2.81 27.76
C ALA A 118 -10.45 2.81 29.27
N ALA A 119 -9.37 2.96 30.04
CA ALA A 119 -9.43 3.04 31.49
C ALA A 119 -10.04 4.37 31.99
N ARG A 120 -9.91 5.46 31.22
CA ARG A 120 -10.37 6.81 31.60
C ARG A 120 -11.10 7.52 30.45
N PRO A 121 -12.24 6.98 29.98
CA PRO A 121 -12.87 7.43 28.73
C PRO A 121 -13.48 8.82 28.83
N LYS A 122 -13.72 9.35 30.04
CA LYS A 122 -14.24 10.70 30.28
C LYS A 122 -13.14 11.77 30.40
N SER A 123 -11.87 11.37 30.46
CA SER A 123 -10.76 12.32 30.63
C SER A 123 -10.48 13.06 29.32
N GLN A 124 -10.70 14.38 29.31
CA GLN A 124 -10.42 15.18 28.12
C GLN A 124 -8.93 15.17 27.74
N VAL A 125 -8.04 15.14 28.72
CA VAL A 125 -6.59 15.08 28.49
C VAL A 125 -6.22 13.82 27.71
N VAL A 126 -6.72 12.65 28.16
CA VAL A 126 -6.43 11.37 27.49
C VAL A 126 -7.06 11.27 26.11
N ARG A 127 -8.27 11.83 25.93
CA ARG A 127 -8.90 11.96 24.60
C ARG A 127 -8.04 12.78 23.63
N ASN A 128 -7.54 13.93 24.09
CA ASN A 128 -6.68 14.78 23.28
C ASN A 128 -5.35 14.09 22.95
N THR A 129 -4.78 13.33 23.89
CA THR A 129 -3.58 12.51 23.65
C THR A 129 -3.84 11.44 22.58
N MET A 130 -4.96 10.72 22.64
CA MET A 130 -5.28 9.71 21.61
C MET A 130 -5.49 10.33 20.23
N GLU A 131 -6.15 11.49 20.16
CA GLU A 131 -6.35 12.23 18.91
C GLU A 131 -5.02 12.75 18.33
N MET A 132 -4.09 13.20 19.18
CA MET A 132 -2.73 13.55 18.75
C MET A 132 -2.05 12.35 18.11
N TYR A 133 -2.04 11.20 18.79
CA TYR A 133 -1.42 9.97 18.29
C TYR A 133 -2.06 9.48 16.99
N ARG A 134 -3.39 9.62 16.85
CA ARG A 134 -4.09 9.31 15.60
C ARG A 134 -3.55 10.12 14.43
N ARG A 135 -3.41 11.44 14.58
CA ARG A 135 -2.89 12.31 13.52
C ARG A 135 -1.44 12.02 13.19
N THR A 136 -0.62 11.73 14.21
CA THR A 136 0.77 11.31 14.02
C THR A 136 0.85 10.01 13.22
N TRP A 137 -0.01 9.03 13.53
CA TRP A 137 -0.11 7.79 12.77
C TRP A 137 -0.47 8.02 11.31
N GLU A 138 -1.55 8.76 11.05
CA GLU A 138 -2.02 9.07 9.69
C GLU A 138 -0.90 9.76 8.88
N SER A 139 -0.16 10.68 9.49
CA SER A 139 1.00 11.33 8.87
C SER A 139 2.15 10.36 8.58
N HIS A 140 2.50 9.46 9.51
CA HIS A 140 3.60 8.50 9.31
C HIS A 140 3.25 7.44 8.26
N ILE A 141 1.99 7.00 8.23
CA ILE A 141 1.47 6.12 7.18
C ILE A 141 1.57 6.78 5.81
N HIS A 142 1.19 8.06 5.71
CA HIS A 142 1.30 8.80 4.46
C HIS A 142 2.76 8.86 3.97
N VAL A 143 3.70 9.24 4.84
CA VAL A 143 5.14 9.28 4.51
C VAL A 143 5.67 7.91 4.09
N LEU A 144 5.30 6.82 4.79
CA LEU A 144 5.72 5.47 4.38
C LEU A 144 5.14 5.12 3.00
N THR A 145 3.88 5.47 2.75
CA THR A 145 3.20 5.17 1.50
C THR A 145 3.90 5.86 0.33
N GLU A 146 4.15 7.17 0.44
CA GLU A 146 4.87 7.93 -0.59
C GLU A 146 6.28 7.38 -0.82
N ALA A 147 7.02 7.08 0.25
CA ALA A 147 8.37 6.53 0.12
C ALA A 147 8.38 5.14 -0.57
N VAL A 148 7.36 4.30 -0.34
CA VAL A 148 7.21 3.01 -1.00
C VAL A 148 6.82 3.19 -2.48
N ASP A 149 5.98 4.17 -2.78
CA ASP A 149 5.59 4.50 -4.15
C ASP A 149 6.80 5.03 -4.96
N ASP A 150 7.67 5.85 -4.36
CA ASP A 150 8.91 6.38 -4.99
C ASP A 150 9.92 5.31 -5.43
N ILE A 151 9.93 4.15 -4.75
CA ILE A 151 10.81 3.03 -5.10
C ILE A 151 10.10 1.97 -5.95
N THR A 152 8.83 2.19 -6.26
CA THR A 152 7.97 1.32 -7.05
C THR A 152 7.87 1.86 -8.47
N SER A 153 7.93 0.98 -9.47
CA SER A 153 7.73 1.39 -10.86
C SER A 153 6.26 1.65 -11.15
N ILE A 154 5.95 2.83 -11.70
CA ILE A 154 4.58 3.18 -12.12
C ILE A 154 4.01 2.18 -13.14
N ASP A 155 4.83 1.69 -14.08
CA ASP A 155 4.39 0.69 -15.06
C ASP A 155 3.90 -0.61 -14.40
N ASP A 156 4.66 -1.10 -13.42
CA ASP A 156 4.28 -2.32 -12.69
C ASP A 156 3.06 -2.04 -11.78
N PHE A 157 2.99 -0.85 -11.15
CA PHE A 157 1.85 -0.42 -10.34
C PHE A 157 0.53 -0.34 -11.13
N LEU A 158 0.55 0.29 -12.29
CA LEU A 158 -0.62 0.40 -13.16
C LEU A 158 -1.10 -0.97 -13.64
N ALA A 159 -0.18 -1.85 -14.07
CA ALA A 159 -0.53 -3.17 -14.57
C ALA A 159 -1.15 -4.08 -13.49
N VAL A 160 -0.65 -4.01 -12.25
CA VAL A 160 -1.23 -4.74 -11.12
C VAL A 160 -2.57 -4.14 -10.72
N SER A 161 -2.67 -2.81 -10.64
CA SER A 161 -3.91 -2.12 -10.27
C SER A 161 -5.05 -2.42 -11.25
N GLU A 162 -4.75 -2.47 -12.56
CA GLU A 162 -5.71 -2.91 -13.58
C GLU A 162 -6.22 -4.34 -13.30
N SER A 163 -5.29 -5.27 -13.03
CA SER A 163 -5.62 -6.67 -12.75
C SER A 163 -6.50 -6.81 -11.50
N HIS A 164 -6.16 -6.09 -10.42
CA HIS A 164 -6.93 -6.10 -9.19
C HIS A 164 -8.31 -5.45 -9.34
N ILE A 165 -8.42 -4.33 -10.07
CA ILE A 165 -9.73 -3.71 -10.34
C ILE A 165 -10.63 -4.67 -11.12
N LEU A 166 -10.09 -5.37 -12.13
CA LEU A 166 -10.85 -6.39 -12.86
C LEU A 166 -11.29 -7.55 -11.95
N GLU A 167 -10.44 -8.00 -11.03
CA GLU A 167 -10.79 -9.02 -10.05
C GLU A 167 -11.91 -8.53 -9.10
N ASP A 168 -11.80 -7.31 -8.58
CA ASP A 168 -12.77 -6.74 -7.67
C ASP A 168 -14.13 -6.48 -8.36
N VAL A 169 -14.12 -6.13 -9.66
CA VAL A 169 -15.34 -6.09 -10.50
C VAL A 169 -15.99 -7.47 -10.59
N ASN A 170 -15.21 -8.54 -10.78
CA ASN A 170 -15.75 -9.89 -10.78
C ASN A 170 -16.35 -10.27 -9.41
N LYS A 171 -15.72 -9.87 -8.30
CA LYS A 171 -16.28 -10.05 -6.95
C LYS A 171 -17.61 -9.31 -6.78
N CYS A 172 -17.72 -8.08 -7.28
CA CYS A 172 -18.99 -7.34 -7.29
C CYS A 172 -20.08 -8.08 -8.08
N ILE A 173 -19.76 -8.64 -9.25
CA ILE A 173 -20.72 -9.39 -10.08
C ILE A 173 -21.21 -10.64 -9.33
N ILE A 174 -20.33 -11.36 -8.65
CA ILE A 174 -20.69 -12.54 -7.86
C ILE A 174 -21.57 -12.12 -6.67
N ALA A 175 -21.16 -11.11 -5.90
CA ALA A 175 -21.93 -10.61 -4.77
C ALA A 175 -23.33 -10.13 -5.16
N LEU A 176 -23.47 -9.47 -6.32
CA LEU A 176 -24.78 -9.08 -6.88
C LEU A 176 -25.67 -10.28 -7.19
N ARG A 177 -25.10 -11.35 -7.77
CA ARG A 177 -25.84 -12.59 -8.07
C ARG A 177 -26.31 -13.29 -6.80
N ASP A 178 -25.46 -13.30 -5.79
CA ASP A 178 -25.70 -13.97 -4.50
C ASP A 178 -26.56 -13.11 -3.55
N GLN A 179 -26.92 -11.88 -3.95
CA GLN A 179 -27.62 -10.89 -3.13
C GLN A 179 -26.90 -10.56 -1.81
N ASP A 180 -25.57 -10.61 -1.85
CA ASP A 180 -24.70 -10.33 -0.71
C ASP A 180 -24.28 -8.85 -0.71
N ALA A 181 -25.02 -8.05 0.06
CA ALA A 181 -24.79 -6.60 0.16
C ALA A 181 -23.44 -6.27 0.82
N ASP A 182 -22.98 -7.07 1.77
CA ASP A 182 -21.74 -6.81 2.51
C ASP A 182 -20.51 -7.05 1.64
N ASN A 183 -20.51 -8.14 0.87
CA ASN A 183 -19.43 -8.41 -0.10
C ASN A 183 -19.45 -7.42 -1.24
N LEU A 184 -20.62 -6.96 -1.69
CA LEU A 184 -20.74 -5.94 -2.71
C LEU A 184 -20.15 -4.60 -2.23
N ASP A 185 -20.50 -4.14 -1.02
CA ASP A 185 -19.96 -2.88 -0.48
C ASP A 185 -18.44 -2.96 -0.30
N ARG A 186 -17.93 -4.08 0.21
CA ARG A 186 -16.48 -4.28 0.39
C ARG A 186 -15.73 -4.26 -0.95
N ALA A 187 -16.21 -5.00 -1.96
CA ALA A 187 -15.57 -5.04 -3.27
C ALA A 187 -15.66 -3.68 -3.99
N ALA A 188 -16.80 -2.99 -3.90
CA ALA A 188 -16.94 -1.64 -4.44
C ALA A 188 -16.04 -0.63 -3.72
N GLY A 189 -15.89 -0.76 -2.40
CA GLY A 189 -14.95 0.03 -1.59
C GLY A 189 -13.50 -0.17 -2.03
N ALA A 190 -13.10 -1.42 -2.29
CA ALA A 190 -11.78 -1.74 -2.81
C ALA A 190 -11.52 -1.11 -4.19
N ILE A 191 -12.48 -1.19 -5.12
CA ILE A 191 -12.39 -0.55 -6.45
C ILE A 191 -12.19 0.97 -6.29
N ARG A 192 -12.99 1.63 -5.44
CA ARG A 192 -12.85 3.07 -5.18
C ARG A 192 -11.48 3.41 -4.62
N GLY A 193 -11.00 2.66 -3.63
CA GLY A 193 -9.69 2.86 -3.02
C GLY A 193 -8.54 2.70 -4.03
N ARG A 194 -8.59 1.66 -4.87
CA ARG A 194 -7.57 1.42 -5.91
C ARG A 194 -7.60 2.50 -6.99
N ALA A 195 -8.78 2.91 -7.45
CA ALA A 195 -8.91 4.00 -8.41
C ALA A 195 -8.36 5.33 -7.87
N ALA A 196 -8.64 5.65 -6.60
CA ALA A 196 -8.09 6.82 -5.94
C ALA A 196 -6.55 6.75 -5.82
N ARG A 197 -6.01 5.58 -5.50
CA ARG A 197 -4.55 5.37 -5.42
C ARG A 197 -3.86 5.50 -6.78
N VAL A 198 -4.48 4.95 -7.84
CA VAL A 198 -4.01 5.15 -9.24
C VAL A 198 -3.97 6.63 -9.58
N ALA A 199 -5.04 7.38 -9.29
CA ALA A 199 -5.08 8.81 -9.54
C ALA A 199 -3.98 9.55 -8.77
N HIS A 200 -3.78 9.22 -7.49
CA HIS A 200 -2.75 9.83 -6.64
C HIS A 200 -1.33 9.60 -7.18
N ILE A 201 -0.96 8.34 -7.45
CA ILE A 201 0.38 7.99 -7.94
C ILE A 201 0.65 8.57 -9.33
N VAL A 202 -0.33 8.49 -10.25
CA VAL A 202 -0.17 9.07 -11.59
C VAL A 202 -0.02 10.59 -11.52
N THR A 203 -0.77 11.26 -10.64
CA THR A 203 -0.64 12.71 -10.45
C THR A 203 0.75 13.07 -9.94
N GLY A 204 1.23 12.39 -8.88
CA GLY A 204 2.55 12.63 -8.33
C GLY A 204 3.69 12.33 -9.32
N GLU A 205 3.55 11.28 -10.12
CA GLU A 205 4.50 10.98 -11.19
C GLU A 205 4.53 12.10 -12.23
N MET A 206 3.37 12.66 -12.61
CA MET A 206 3.31 13.74 -13.61
C MET A 206 3.99 15.03 -13.14
N ASP A 207 4.07 15.28 -11.83
CA ASP A 207 4.78 16.44 -11.25
C ASP A 207 6.30 16.38 -11.50
N SER A 208 6.85 15.21 -11.83
CA SER A 208 8.27 15.05 -12.19
C SER A 208 8.60 15.47 -13.63
N TYR A 209 7.58 15.73 -14.46
CA TYR A 209 7.73 16.09 -15.87
C TYR A 209 7.45 17.58 -16.10
N GLU A 210 8.06 18.15 -17.15
CA GLU A 210 7.74 19.52 -17.57
C GLU A 210 6.28 19.58 -18.09
N PRO A 211 5.49 20.60 -17.67
CA PRO A 211 4.13 20.77 -18.16
C PRO A 211 4.05 20.88 -19.69
N GLY A 212 3.14 20.12 -20.30
CA GLY A 212 2.91 20.14 -21.74
C GLY A 212 1.90 19.11 -22.20
N ALA A 213 1.83 18.88 -23.51
CA ALA A 213 0.81 18.03 -24.12
C ALA A 213 0.75 16.59 -23.55
N TYR A 214 1.90 16.05 -23.11
CA TYR A 214 1.96 14.74 -22.46
C TYR A 214 1.29 14.75 -21.08
N THR A 215 1.74 15.61 -20.16
CA THR A 215 1.20 15.68 -18.79
C THR A 215 -0.26 16.12 -18.80
N GLU A 216 -0.65 17.07 -19.64
CA GLU A 216 -2.05 17.47 -19.84
C GLU A 216 -2.92 16.30 -20.34
N GLY A 217 -2.41 15.50 -21.28
CA GLY A 217 -3.09 14.33 -21.80
C GLY A 217 -3.33 13.25 -20.73
N VAL A 218 -2.32 12.99 -19.89
CA VAL A 218 -2.44 12.07 -18.75
C VAL A 218 -3.42 12.61 -17.71
N MET A 219 -3.24 13.86 -17.28
CA MET A 219 -4.07 14.48 -16.24
C MET A 219 -5.54 14.61 -16.65
N LYS A 220 -5.83 14.79 -17.94
CA LYS A 220 -7.20 14.73 -18.45
C LYS A 220 -7.87 13.38 -18.13
N ASN A 221 -7.18 12.26 -18.33
CA ASN A 221 -7.71 10.93 -18.02
C ASN A 221 -7.84 10.71 -16.51
N VAL A 222 -6.88 11.18 -15.72
CA VAL A 222 -6.97 11.15 -14.25
C VAL A 222 -8.20 11.93 -13.77
N ASN A 223 -8.45 13.12 -14.31
CA ASN A 223 -9.61 13.93 -13.96
C ASN A 223 -10.93 13.25 -14.33
N PHE A 224 -11.01 12.54 -15.47
CA PHE A 224 -12.20 11.74 -15.78
C PHE A 224 -12.46 10.64 -14.75
N LEU A 225 -11.41 9.99 -14.26
CA LEU A 225 -11.52 8.94 -13.24
C LEU A 225 -11.99 9.48 -11.89
N THR A 226 -11.61 10.71 -11.52
CA THR A 226 -11.88 11.27 -10.18
C THR A 226 -13.05 12.25 -10.11
N SER A 227 -13.47 12.82 -11.23
CA SER A 227 -14.45 13.93 -11.27
C SER A 227 -15.87 13.49 -11.67
N THR A 228 -16.15 12.20 -11.66
CA THR A 228 -17.49 11.62 -11.93
C THR A 228 -18.06 11.01 -10.65
#